data_AF-A0A6J6ENB9-F1
#
_entry.id   AF-A0A6J6ENB9-F1
#
_cell.length_a   1.000
_cell.length_b   1.000
_cell.length_c   1.000
_cell.angle_alpha   90.00
_cell.angle_beta   90.00
_cell.angle_gamma   90.00
#
_symmetry.space_group_name_H-M   'P 1'
#
loop_
_entity.id
_entity.type
_entity.pdbx_description
1 polymer ?
#
loop_
_entity_poly.entity_id
_entity_poly.type
_entity_poly.pdbx_seq_one_letter_code
_entity_poly.pdbx_strand_id
1 'polypeptide(L)' 'MLALAELIYSVTDKPLSYVRQFVPPLRLGGISLDLSFIVVFFVVQLLMRLVVVL' A
#
# COMPACT_ATOMS: atom_id res chain seq x y z
N MET A 1 4.63 -20.91 -9.50
CA MET A 1 3.67 -20.15 -8.66
C MET A 1 4.39 -19.26 -7.64
N LEU A 2 5.32 -19.79 -6.84
CA LEU A 2 6.04 -19.03 -5.79
C LEU A 2 6.78 -17.79 -6.33
N ALA A 3 7.54 -17.92 -7.43
CA ALA A 3 8.25 -16.77 -8.01
C ALA A 3 7.34 -15.62 -8.45
N LEU A 4 6.13 -15.92 -8.95
CA LEU A 4 5.15 -14.90 -9.32
C LEU A 4 4.56 -14.22 -8.07
N ALA A 5 4.23 -15.01 -7.04
CA ALA A 5 3.76 -14.48 -5.78
C ALA A 5 4.81 -13.57 -5.13
N GLU A 6 6.08 -14.02 -5.07
CA GLU A 6 7.20 -13.25 -4.55
C GLU A 6 7.42 -11.94 -5.31
N LEU A 7 7.28 -11.96 -6.64
CA LEU A 7 7.31 -10.75 -7.45
C LEU A 7 6.19 -9.78 -7.06
N ILE A 8 4.94 -10.26 -7.00
CA ILE A 8 3.77 -9.43 -6.64
C ILE A 8 3.95 -8.84 -5.23
N TYR A 9 4.36 -9.64 -4.26
CA TYR A 9 4.62 -9.19 -2.89
C TYR A 9 5.77 -8.19 -2.85
N SER A 10 6.87 -8.41 -3.57
CA SER A 10 8.00 -7.46 -3.61
C SER A 10 7.58 -6.08 -4.13
N VAL A 11 6.70 -6.05 -5.14
CA VAL A 11 6.19 -4.81 -5.73
C VAL A 11 5.15 -4.16 -4.83
N THR A 12 4.36 -4.92 -4.09
CA THR A 12 3.23 -4.41 -3.28
C THR A 12 3.64 -4.05 -1.86
N ASP A 13 4.45 -4.89 -1.21
CA ASP A 13 4.91 -4.67 0.17
C ASP A 13 5.89 -3.52 0.27
N LYS A 14 6.68 -3.25 -0.78
CA LYS A 14 7.65 -2.16 -0.77
C LYS A 14 6.99 -0.77 -0.66
N PRO A 15 5.97 -0.41 -1.46
CA PRO A 15 5.16 0.79 -1.26
C PRO A 15 4.49 0.85 0.11
N LEU A 16 3.87 -0.24 0.58
CA LEU A 16 3.21 -0.27 1.88
C LEU A 16 4.21 -0.02 3.01
N SER A 17 5.34 -0.72 3.01
CA SER A 17 6.41 -0.52 3.99
C SER A 17 6.98 0.89 3.94
N TYR A 18 7.09 1.50 2.75
CA TYR A 18 7.50 2.89 2.62
C TYR A 18 6.46 3.82 3.23
N VAL A 19 5.17 3.63 2.98
CA VAL A 19 4.14 4.53 3.55
C VAL A 19 3.98 4.34 5.06
N ARG A 20 4.15 3.13 5.58
CA ARG A 20 4.13 2.85 7.03
C ARG A 20 5.12 3.68 7.84
N GLN A 21 6.20 4.16 7.23
CA GLN A 21 7.17 5.03 7.90
C GLN A 21 6.61 6.45 8.15
N PHE A 22 5.63 6.89 7.36
CA PHE A 22 5.00 8.21 7.48
C PHE A 22 3.62 8.14 8.14
N VAL A 23 2.88 7.06 7.89
CA VAL A 23 1.54 6.83 8.41
C VAL A 23 1.57 5.53 9.21
N PRO A 24 1.96 5.59 10.50
CA PRO A 24 2.07 4.41 11.33
C PRO A 24 0.70 3.78 11.59
N PRO A 25 0.65 2.47 11.89
CA PRO A 25 -0.60 1.78 12.22
C PRO A 25 -1.29 2.42 13.43
N LEU A 26 -2.58 2.72 13.30
CA LEU A 26 -3.37 3.28 14.39
C LEU A 26 -3.76 2.16 15.34
N ARG A 27 -3.31 2.26 16.59
CA ARG A 27 -3.67 1.30 17.65
C ARG A 27 -4.92 1.79 18.35
N LEU A 28 -5.99 1.01 18.27
CA LEU A 28 -7.25 1.26 18.96
C LEU A 28 -7.48 0.11 19.96
N GLY A 29 -7.09 0.36 21.21
CA GLY A 29 -7.11 -0.68 22.26
C GLY A 29 -6.20 -1.85 21.88
N GLY A 30 -6.80 -3.05 21.75
CA GLY A 30 -6.10 -4.29 21.39
C GLY A 30 -5.92 -4.55 19.89
N ILE A 31 -6.42 -3.68 19.01
CA ILE A 31 -6.38 -3.87 17.55
C ILE A 31 -5.50 -2.79 16.90
N SER A 32 -4.69 -3.20 15.92
CA SER A 32 -3.94 -2.28 15.06
C SER A 32 -4.61 -2.18 13.69
N LEU A 33 -4.99 -0.98 13.27
CA LEU A 33 -5.49 -0.69 11.94
C LEU A 33 -4.34 -0.16 11.07
N ASP A 34 -4.08 -0.82 9.94
CA ASP A 34 -3.06 -0.39 8.99
C ASP A 34 -3.62 0.68 8.05
N LEU A 35 -3.35 1.94 8.39
CA LEU A 35 -3.75 3.09 7.58
C LEU A 35 -2.91 3.25 6.31
N SER A 36 -1.73 2.63 6.23
CA SER A 36 -0.84 2.75 5.07
C SER A 36 -1.46 2.17 3.81
N PHE A 37 -2.26 1.09 3.94
CA PHE A 37 -2.98 0.49 2.84
C PHE A 37 -3.96 1.45 2.18
N ILE A 38 -4.74 2.19 2.99
CA ILE A 38 -5.73 3.16 2.49
C ILE A 38 -5.03 4.29 1.71
N VAL A 39 -3.90 4.77 2.23
CA VAL A 39 -3.11 5.80 1.55
C VAL A 39 -2.58 5.31 0.21
N VAL A 40 -1.96 4.12 0.17
CA VAL A 40 -1.47 3.52 -1.09
C VAL A 40 -2.62 3.31 -2.08
N PHE A 41 -3.78 2.85 -1.62
CA PHE A 41 -4.97 2.67 -2.46
C PHE A 41 -5.37 3.96 -3.17
N PHE A 42 -5.49 5.08 -2.44
CA PHE A 42 -5.84 6.37 -3.06
C PHE A 42 -4.77 6.91 -3.99
N VAL A 43 -3.49 6.72 -3.66
CA VAL A 43 -2.38 7.11 -4.54
C VAL A 43 -2.44 6.34 -5.86
N VAL A 44 -2.66 5.02 -5.80
CA VAL A 44 -2.79 4.19 -7.00
C VAL A 44 -4.02 4.60 -7.82
N GLN A 45 -5.16 4.87 -7.19
CA GLN A 45 -6.35 5.41 -7.87
C GLN A 45 -6.05 6.72 -8.61
N LEU A 46 -5.33 7.65 -7.98
CA LEU A 46 -4.92 8.89 -8.60
C LEU A 46 -3.97 8.65 -9.78
N LEU A 47 -2.96 7.80 -9.61
CA LEU A 47 -2.00 7.45 -10.66
C LEU A 47 -2.68 6.79 -11.86
N MET A 48 -3.59 5.83 -11.62
CA MET A 48 -4.37 5.20 -12.69
C MET A 48 -5.18 6.25 -13.46
N ARG A 49 -5.82 7.19 -12.76
CA ARG A 49 -6.56 8.27 -13.42
C ARG A 49 -5.66 9.16 -14.27
N LEU A 50 -4.47 9.51 -13.77
CA LEU A 50 -3.49 10.27 -14.55
C LEU A 50 -3.06 9.52 -15.81
N VAL A 51 -2.76 8.23 -15.70
CA VAL A 51 -2.37 7.38 -16.83
C VAL A 51 -3.49 7.23 -17.86
N VAL A 52 -4.75 7.17 -17.43
CA VAL A 52 -5.91 7.03 -18.33
C VAL A 52 -6.28 8.35 -19.03
N VAL A 53 -6.01 9.49 -18.40
CA VAL A 53 -6.37 10.82 -18.93
C VAL A 53 -5.32 11.39 -19.89
N LEU A 54 -4.04 11.04 -19.69
CA LEU A 54 -2.92 11.42 -20.55
C LEU A 54 -2.83 10.51 -21.79
#